data_AF-A0A9X8VDJ4-F1
#
_entry.id   AF-A0A9X8VDJ4-F1
#
_cell.length_a   1.000
_cell.length_b   1.000
_cell.length_c   1.000
_cell.angle_alpha   90.00
_cell.angle_beta   90.00
_cell.angle_gamma   90.00
#
_symmetry.space_group_name_H-M   'P 1'
#
loop_
_entity.id
_entity.type
_entity.pdbx_description
1 polymer ?
#
loop_
_entity_poly.entity_id
_entity_poly.type
_entity_poly.pdbx_seq_one_letter_code
_entity_poly.pdbx_strand_id
1 'polypeptide(L)'
;LAGLVLLEDDESAKLPLPKTWGQDDIPVILQDKRLGKDAQIEYRLDVMSAAVGWFGDRMFTNGAQYPQHLAPRGWLRLRFLNGC
;
A
#
# COMPACT_ATOMS: atom_id res chain seq x y z
N LEU A 1 -3.25 -3.03 11.52
CA LEU A 1 -3.97 -3.97 10.62
C LEU A 1 -4.71 -3.11 9.60
N ALA A 2 -4.58 -3.42 8.31
CA ALA A 2 -5.20 -2.65 7.23
C ALA A 2 -5.64 -3.59 6.11
N GLY A 3 -6.60 -3.14 5.30
CA GLY A 3 -7.12 -3.88 4.15
C GLY A 3 -7.80 -2.92 3.18
N LEU A 4 -8.14 -3.43 1.99
CA LEU A 4 -8.86 -2.68 0.96
C LEU A 4 -10.26 -3.24 0.79
N VAL A 5 -11.18 -2.36 0.42
CA VAL A 5 -12.53 -2.71 -0.05
C VAL A 5 -12.66 -2.17 -1.46
N LEU A 6 -13.00 -3.03 -2.41
CA LEU A 6 -13.36 -2.64 -3.77
C LEU A 6 -14.88 -2.61 -3.85
N LEU A 7 -15.42 -1.43 -4.09
CA LEU A 7 -16.82 -1.24 -4.45
C LEU A 7 -16.89 -1.08 -5.96
N GLU A 8 -17.75 -1.86 -6.58
CA GLU A 8 -17.94 -1.89 -8.02
C GLU A 8 -19.40 -1.61 -8.36
N ASP A 9 -19.61 -0.99 -9.51
CA ASP A 9 -20.93 -0.68 -10.05
C ASP A 9 -20.96 -0.91 -11.57
N ASP A 10 -22.18 -1.06 -12.11
CA ASP A 10 -22.39 -1.36 -13.53
C ASP A 10 -21.84 -0.29 -14.48
N GLU A 11 -21.77 0.98 -14.06
CA GLU A 11 -21.24 2.06 -14.89
C GLU A 11 -19.71 1.99 -14.96
N SER A 12 -19.05 1.76 -13.82
CA SER A 12 -17.61 1.58 -13.72
C SER A 12 -17.13 0.35 -14.51
N ALA A 13 -17.94 -0.71 -14.58
CA ALA A 13 -17.62 -1.95 -15.29
C ALA A 13 -17.61 -1.78 -16.81
N LYS A 14 -18.38 -0.82 -17.35
CA LYS A 14 -18.46 -0.49 -18.78
C LYS A 14 -17.25 0.30 -19.27
N LEU A 15 -16.52 0.98 -18.38
CA LEU A 15 -15.33 1.72 -18.77
C LEU A 15 -14.23 0.78 -19.26
N PRO A 16 -13.48 1.14 -20.31
CA PRO A 16 -12.37 0.35 -20.84
C PRO A 16 -11.10 0.52 -19.98
N LEU A 17 -11.24 0.50 -18.65
CA LEU A 17 -10.12 0.58 -17.71
C LEU A 17 -9.50 -0.82 -17.50
N PRO A 18 -8.20 -0.89 -17.18
CA PRO A 18 -7.60 -2.09 -16.60
C PRO A 18 -8.38 -2.56 -15.37
N LYS A 19 -8.67 -3.86 -15.31
CA LYS A 19 -9.56 -4.49 -14.32
C LYS A 19 -9.19 -5.94 -14.00
N THR A 20 -8.03 -6.40 -14.45
CA THR A 20 -7.48 -7.71 -14.12
C THR A 20 -6.66 -7.57 -12.85
N TRP A 21 -7.28 -7.89 -11.71
CA TRP A 21 -6.66 -7.76 -10.39
C TRP A 21 -5.32 -8.48 -10.31
N GLY A 22 -4.30 -7.78 -9.82
CA GLY A 22 -2.95 -8.33 -9.66
C GLY A 22 -2.15 -8.45 -10.97
N GLN A 23 -2.69 -8.08 -12.13
CA GLN A 23 -1.95 -7.98 -13.39
C GLN A 23 -1.85 -6.55 -13.90
N ASP A 24 -2.99 -5.95 -14.23
CA ASP A 24 -3.10 -4.59 -14.77
C ASP A 24 -3.93 -3.67 -13.87
N ASP A 25 -4.51 -4.19 -12.79
CA ASP A 25 -5.17 -3.45 -11.72
C ASP A 25 -4.60 -3.84 -10.35
N ILE A 26 -3.80 -2.94 -9.78
CA ILE A 26 -2.88 -3.27 -8.68
C ILE A 26 -3.18 -2.40 -7.45
N PRO A 27 -3.42 -3.00 -6.27
CA PRO A 27 -3.41 -2.25 -5.02
C PRO A 27 -1.99 -1.78 -4.71
N VAL A 28 -1.84 -0.53 -4.27
CA VAL A 28 -0.55 0.01 -3.85
C VAL A 28 -0.70 0.66 -2.48
N ILE A 29 -0.61 -0.17 -1.43
CA ILE A 29 -0.70 0.25 -0.04
C ILE A 29 0.70 0.64 0.42
N LEU A 30 0.91 1.94 0.64
CA LEU A 30 2.17 2.50 1.11
C LEU A 30 2.13 2.61 2.63
N GLN A 31 3.15 2.09 3.30
CA GLN A 31 3.30 2.17 4.75
C GLN A 31 4.76 2.39 5.11
N ASP A 32 5.03 3.16 6.15
CA ASP A 32 6.34 3.26 6.77
C ASP A 32 6.36 2.48 8.10
N LYS A 33 7.51 1.86 8.42
CA LYS A 33 7.73 1.18 9.71
C LYS A 33 9.15 1.37 10.20
N ARG A 34 9.34 1.39 11.53
CA ARG A 34 10.63 1.14 12.19
C ARG A 34 10.72 -0.34 12.55
N LEU A 35 11.82 -0.97 12.15
CA LEU A 35 12.13 -2.34 12.54
C LEU A 35 13.35 -2.36 13.46
N GLY A 36 13.21 -3.04 14.59
CA GLY A 36 14.28 -3.28 15.55
C GLY A 36 15.34 -4.24 15.03
N LYS A 37 16.35 -4.51 15.85
CA LYS A 37 17.49 -5.39 15.49
C LYS A 37 17.08 -6.85 15.21
N ASP A 38 15.93 -7.26 15.74
CA ASP A 38 15.29 -8.57 15.59
C ASP A 38 14.21 -8.58 14.50
N ALA A 39 14.16 -7.53 13.66
CA ALA A 39 13.15 -7.31 12.63
C ALA A 39 11.71 -7.20 13.17
N GLN A 40 11.52 -6.97 14.47
CA GLN A 40 10.20 -6.68 15.03
C GLN A 40 9.82 -5.22 14.82
N ILE A 41 8.52 -4.95 14.72
CA ILE A 41 8.02 -3.58 14.61
C ILE A 41 8.24 -2.87 15.93
N GLU A 42 9.05 -1.81 15.91
CA GLU A 42 9.22 -0.94 17.08
C GLU A 42 8.15 0.15 17.08
N TYR A 43 6.99 -0.20 17.60
CA TYR A 43 5.93 0.76 17.88
C TYR A 43 6.15 1.38 19.27
N ARG A 44 6.42 2.69 19.31
CA ARG A 44 6.60 3.44 20.57
C ARG A 44 5.65 4.63 20.55
N LEU A 45 4.77 4.70 21.55
CA LEU A 45 4.04 5.92 21.90
C LEU A 45 4.82 6.63 23.01
N ASP A 46 5.79 7.45 22.63
CA ASP A 46 6.47 8.40 23.52
C ASP A 46 5.97 9.84 23.29
N VAL A 47 6.36 10.76 24.18
CA VAL A 47 5.96 12.18 24.15
C VAL A 47 6.22 12.82 22.77
N MET A 48 7.28 12.39 22.07
CA MET A 48 7.63 12.89 20.75
C MET A 48 6.68 12.36 19.68
N SER A 49 6.41 11.06 19.64
CA SER A 49 5.45 10.45 18.71
C SER A 49 4.01 10.95 18.91
N ALA A 50 3.63 11.33 20.14
CA ALA A 50 2.34 11.93 20.42
C ALA A 50 2.22 13.37 19.88
N ALA A 51 3.35 14.08 19.73
CA ALA A 51 3.38 15.46 19.24
C ALA A 51 3.50 15.56 17.71
N VAL A 52 4.22 14.63 17.04
CA VAL A 52 4.50 14.71 15.59
C VAL A 52 4.01 13.50 14.78
N GLY A 53 3.39 12.52 15.43
CA GLY A 53 3.02 11.25 14.81
C GLY A 53 4.14 10.20 14.86
N TRP A 54 3.76 8.93 14.77
CA TRP A 54 4.71 7.84 14.61
C TRP A 54 4.99 7.64 13.12
N PHE A 55 6.27 7.64 12.74
CA PHE A 55 6.71 7.41 11.38
C PHE A 55 7.95 6.53 11.34
N GLY A 56 8.00 5.69 10.31
CA GLY A 56 9.03 4.74 9.99
C GLY A 56 10.26 5.36 9.31
N ASP A 57 11.36 4.59 9.28
CA ASP A 57 12.53 4.85 8.43
C ASP A 57 12.58 3.91 7.21
N ARG A 58 11.68 2.91 7.15
CA ARG A 58 11.59 1.95 6.05
C ARG A 58 10.22 1.99 5.41
N MET A 59 10.19 2.09 4.08
CA MET A 59 8.98 2.03 3.28
C MET A 59 8.65 0.59 2.88
N PHE A 60 7.37 0.28 2.96
CA PHE A 60 6.75 -0.96 2.52
C PHE A 60 5.66 -0.66 1.51
N THR A 61 5.53 -1.54 0.53
CA THR A 61 4.44 -1.53 -0.44
C THR A 61 3.77 -2.89 -0.39
N ASN A 62 2.48 -2.92 -0.03
CA ASN A 62 1.73 -4.16 0.21
C ASN A 62 2.44 -5.13 1.19
N GLY A 63 3.16 -4.58 2.18
CA GLY A 63 3.91 -5.36 3.17
C GLY A 63 5.30 -5.85 2.74
N ALA A 64 5.69 -5.65 1.48
CA ALA A 64 7.04 -5.98 1.00
C ALA A 64 7.94 -4.73 0.95
N GLN A 65 9.23 -4.90 1.23
CA GLN A 65 10.22 -3.83 1.07
C GLN A 65 10.65 -3.77 -0.41
N TYR A 66 10.38 -2.63 -1.04
CA TYR A 66 10.74 -2.33 -2.44
C TYR A 66 10.43 -3.46 -3.45
N PRO A 67 9.17 -3.91 -3.54
CA PRO A 67 8.78 -4.98 -4.45
C PRO A 67 8.83 -4.55 -5.92
N GLN A 68 8.83 -5.53 -6.81
CA GLN A 68 8.67 -5.35 -8.25
C GLN A 68 7.34 -5.96 -8.70
N HIS A 69 6.72 -5.35 -9.71
CA HIS A 69 5.51 -5.86 -10.35
C HIS A 69 5.76 -5.97 -11.86
N LEU A 70 5.54 -7.16 -12.43
CA LEU A 70 5.63 -7.37 -13.87
C LEU A 70 4.29 -7.02 -14.51
N ALA A 71 4.21 -5.86 -15.15
CA ALA A 71 3.00 -5.39 -15.82
C ALA A 71 2.99 -5.80 -17.31
N PRO A 72 1.81 -6.10 -17.88
CA PRO A 72 1.67 -6.24 -19.32
C PRO A 72 1.94 -4.92 -20.04
N ARG A 73 2.26 -4.98 -21.35
CA ARG A 73 2.40 -3.78 -22.18
C ARG A 73 1.02 -3.12 -22.34
N GLY A 74 0.88 -1.88 -21.88
CA GLY A 74 -0.36 -1.12 -22.00
C GLY A 74 -0.61 -0.23 -20.80
N TRP A 75 -1.88 -0.01 -20.49
CA TRP A 75 -2.31 0.76 -19.32
C TRP A 75 -2.25 -0.09 -18.05
N LEU A 76 -1.77 0.51 -16.97
CA LEU A 76 -1.72 -0.06 -15.64
C LEU A 76 -2.54 0.84 -14.70
N ARG A 77 -3.49 0.25 -13.98
CA ARG A 77 -4.29 0.93 -12.96
C ARG A 77 -3.67 0.68 -11.59
N LEU A 78 -3.32 1.77 -10.90
CA LEU A 78 -2.76 1.73 -9.56
C LEU A 78 -3.77 2.30 -8.57
N ARG A 79 -4.15 1.50 -7.56
CA ARG A 79 -5.07 1.89 -6.48
C ARG A 79 -4.26 2.22 -5.24
N PHE A 80 -3.80 3.47 -5.16
CA PHE A 80 -2.98 3.94 -4.05
C PHE A 80 -3.80 4.06 -2.76
N LEU A 81 -3.23 3.56 -1.68
CA LEU A 81 -3.68 3.83 -0.31
C LEU A 81 -2.47 4.30 0.50
N ASN A 82 -2.58 5.48 1.11
CA ASN A 82 -1.68 5.87 2.19
C ASN A 82 -2.15 5.14 3.46
N GLY A 83 -1.36 4.18 3.94
CA GLY A 83 -1.62 3.38 5.13
C GLY A 83 -0.54 3.54 6.22
N CYS A 84 0.17 4.68 6.20
CA CYS A 84 1.04 5.16 7.27
C CYS A 84 0.22 5.49 8.53
#